data_AF-A0A4P9VX00-F1
#
_entry.id   AF-A0A4P9VX00-F1
#
_cell.length_a   1.000
_cell.length_b   1.000
_cell.length_c   1.000
_cell.angle_alpha   90.00
_cell.angle_beta   90.00
_cell.angle_gamma   90.00
#
_symmetry.space_group_name_H-M   'P 1'
#
loop_
_entity.id
_entity.type
_entity.pdbx_description
1 polymer ?
#
loop_
_entity_poly.entity_id
_entity_poly.type
_entity_poly.pdbx_seq_one_letter_code
_entity_poly.pdbx_strand_id
1 'polypeptide(L)'
;LSKIKKIDWAIHWVSMLHAVGITVAASFILNDPEMSADRIFAYNPYAGNVYAVACGYFLWDSIICLSYIRHFGPGFAVHGVACFIVFIFSFRPFLMYYGAGFLMFELSTPFLNIHWFCDKTGRTGSTLQLINGIVLLVVFFFARICLGFYNSADFYVNVYRRRAEIPTELIVTYSIANLLLNGLNVMWFSKMLTSVVSRFRKPGRKGKGKVQKAE
;
A
#
# COMPACT_ATOMS: atom_id res chain seq x y z
N LEU A 1 -2.16 -16.00 -23.42
CA LEU A 1 -1.34 -15.16 -22.50
C LEU A 1 -0.16 -15.98 -21.99
N SER A 2 1.06 -15.41 -21.93
CA SER A 2 2.21 -16.05 -21.29
C SER A 2 1.95 -16.29 -19.79
N LYS A 3 2.72 -17.19 -19.15
CA LYS A 3 2.58 -17.49 -17.72
C LYS A 3 2.60 -16.22 -16.86
N ILE A 4 3.57 -15.34 -17.10
CA ILE A 4 3.69 -14.09 -16.33
C ILE A 4 2.51 -13.15 -16.55
N LYS A 5 1.99 -13.04 -17.78
CA LYS A 5 0.80 -12.22 -18.05
C LYS A 5 -0.43 -12.77 -17.31
N LYS A 6 -0.61 -14.10 -17.24
CA LYS A 6 -1.70 -14.69 -16.45
C LYS A 6 -1.59 -14.32 -14.97
N ILE A 7 -0.36 -14.35 -14.43
CA ILE A 7 -0.08 -13.96 -13.05
C ILE A 7 -0.39 -12.48 -12.83
N ASP A 8 0.04 -11.59 -13.73
CA ASP A 8 -0.29 -10.16 -13.63
C ASP A 8 -1.82 -9.96 -13.55
N TRP A 9 -2.58 -10.56 -14.46
CA TRP A 9 -4.04 -10.45 -14.45
C TRP A 9 -4.66 -10.99 -13.15
N ALA A 10 -4.19 -12.14 -12.66
CA ALA A 10 -4.68 -12.73 -11.41
C ALA A 10 -4.41 -11.82 -10.21
N ILE A 11 -3.21 -11.26 -10.10
CA ILE A 11 -2.84 -10.39 -8.97
C ILE A 11 -3.73 -9.16 -8.91
N HIS A 12 -3.98 -8.49 -10.04
CA HIS A 12 -4.79 -7.27 -10.04
C HIS A 12 -6.25 -7.54 -9.66
N TRP A 13 -6.80 -8.72 -9.99
CA TRP A 13 -8.13 -9.11 -9.52
C TRP A 13 -8.15 -9.49 -8.04
N VAL A 14 -7.20 -10.31 -7.60
CA VAL A 14 -7.13 -10.77 -6.19
C VAL A 14 -6.89 -9.57 -5.26
N SER A 15 -5.94 -8.69 -5.59
CA SER A 15 -5.67 -7.50 -4.78
C SER A 15 -6.82 -6.50 -4.81
N MET A 16 -7.56 -6.38 -5.91
CA MET A 16 -8.75 -5.52 -5.97
C MET A 16 -9.86 -6.02 -5.02
N LEU A 17 -10.15 -7.33 -5.04
CA LEU A 17 -11.16 -7.93 -4.16
C LEU A 17 -10.74 -7.84 -2.71
N HIS A 18 -9.47 -8.17 -2.41
CA HIS A 18 -8.92 -8.03 -1.07
C HIS A 18 -9.03 -6.59 -0.57
N ALA A 19 -8.57 -5.62 -1.36
CA ALA A 19 -8.56 -4.23 -0.96
C ALA A 19 -9.95 -3.67 -0.65
N VAL A 20 -10.95 -3.99 -1.47
CA VAL A 20 -12.34 -3.57 -1.21
C VAL A 20 -12.86 -4.22 0.07
N GLY A 21 -12.70 -5.54 0.23
CA GLY A 21 -13.21 -6.24 1.40
C GLY A 21 -12.51 -5.83 2.70
N ILE A 22 -11.19 -5.72 2.68
CA ILE A 22 -10.39 -5.48 3.88
C ILE A 22 -10.53 -4.05 4.39
N THR A 23 -10.71 -3.06 3.49
CA THR A 23 -10.88 -1.65 3.90
C THR A 23 -12.25 -1.42 4.51
N VAL A 24 -13.30 -2.02 3.95
CA VAL A 24 -14.64 -2.02 4.55
C VAL A 24 -14.58 -2.71 5.93
N ALA A 25 -13.96 -3.88 6.01
CA ALA A 25 -13.86 -4.61 7.28
C ALA A 25 -13.06 -3.84 8.35
N ALA A 26 -11.92 -3.26 7.96
CA ALA A 26 -11.08 -2.45 8.86
C ALA A 26 -11.83 -1.21 9.39
N SER A 27 -12.72 -0.62 8.60
CA SER A 27 -13.52 0.53 9.04
C SER A 27 -14.40 0.22 10.26
N PHE A 28 -14.93 -1.01 10.39
CA PHE A 28 -15.71 -1.39 11.57
C PHE A 28 -14.85 -1.46 12.83
N ILE A 29 -13.59 -1.88 12.72
CA ILE A 29 -12.64 -1.90 13.84
C ILE A 29 -12.29 -0.48 14.28
N LEU A 30 -12.08 0.43 13.33
CA LEU A 30 -11.72 1.83 13.61
C LEU A 30 -12.85 2.62 14.25
N ASN A 31 -14.11 2.22 14.02
CA ASN A 31 -15.29 2.83 14.62
C ASN A 31 -15.73 2.14 15.92
N ASP A 32 -15.02 1.11 16.37
CA ASP A 32 -15.29 0.45 17.64
C ASP A 32 -14.80 1.33 18.81
N PRO A 33 -15.70 1.73 19.74
CA PRO A 33 -15.33 2.52 20.90
C PRO A 33 -14.32 1.83 21.82
N GLU A 34 -14.39 0.51 21.98
CA GLU A 34 -13.47 -0.26 22.85
C GLU A 34 -12.06 -0.24 22.27
N MET A 35 -11.96 -0.42 20.96
CA MET A 35 -10.69 -0.35 20.22
C MET A 35 -10.09 1.05 20.27
N SER A 36 -10.93 2.09 20.26
CA SER A 36 -10.50 3.48 20.37
C SER A 36 -10.06 3.87 21.78
N ALA A 37 -10.63 3.22 22.81
CA ALA A 37 -10.33 3.48 24.22
C ALA A 37 -8.95 2.92 24.62
N ASP A 38 -8.60 1.70 24.19
CA ASP A 38 -7.24 1.15 24.34
C ASP A 38 -6.65 0.73 22.99
N ARG A 39 -6.01 1.67 22.30
CA ARG A 39 -5.42 1.44 20.98
C ARG A 39 -4.23 0.49 20.97
N ILE A 40 -3.65 0.16 22.14
CA ILE A 40 -2.46 -0.68 22.26
C ILE A 40 -2.84 -2.13 22.54
N PHE A 41 -3.73 -2.39 23.48
CA PHE A 41 -4.04 -3.75 23.95
C PHE A 41 -5.51 -4.16 23.80
N ALA A 42 -6.41 -3.28 23.32
CA ALA A 42 -7.78 -3.70 23.06
C ALA A 42 -7.80 -4.87 22.08
N TYR A 43 -8.64 -5.84 22.40
CA TYR A 43 -8.85 -7.04 21.61
C TYR A 43 -10.30 -7.10 21.16
N ASN A 44 -10.50 -7.34 19.87
CA ASN A 44 -11.81 -7.59 19.31
C ASN A 44 -11.74 -8.88 18.46
N PRO A 45 -12.59 -9.91 18.72
CA PRO A 45 -12.65 -11.12 17.89
C PRO A 45 -12.90 -10.86 16.40
N TYR A 46 -13.70 -9.85 16.07
CA TYR A 46 -13.90 -9.41 14.70
C TYR A 46 -12.58 -8.91 14.08
N ALA A 47 -11.80 -8.11 14.80
CA ALA A 47 -10.48 -7.69 14.35
C ALA A 47 -9.55 -8.88 14.11
N GLY A 48 -9.58 -9.89 14.98
CA GLY A 48 -8.86 -11.16 14.78
C GLY A 48 -9.24 -11.86 13.46
N ASN A 49 -10.53 -11.94 13.14
CA ASN A 49 -11.01 -12.52 11.87
C ASN A 49 -10.54 -11.70 10.65
N VAL A 50 -10.61 -10.37 10.73
CA VAL A 50 -10.13 -9.47 9.67
C VAL A 50 -8.62 -9.65 9.45
N TYR A 51 -7.83 -9.76 10.52
CA TYR A 51 -6.40 -10.00 10.41
C TYR A 51 -6.04 -11.40 9.95
N ALA A 52 -6.88 -12.41 10.19
CA ALA A 52 -6.68 -13.73 9.59
C ALA A 52 -6.77 -13.66 8.06
N VAL A 53 -7.76 -12.91 7.54
CA VAL A 53 -7.91 -12.67 6.10
C VAL A 53 -6.73 -11.86 5.55
N ALA A 54 -6.31 -10.79 6.23
CA ALA A 54 -5.14 -10.01 5.85
C ALA A 54 -3.85 -10.85 5.84
N CYS A 55 -3.62 -11.66 6.87
CA CYS A 55 -2.46 -12.55 6.95
C CYS A 55 -2.43 -13.54 5.79
N GLY A 56 -3.56 -14.18 5.47
CA GLY A 56 -3.65 -15.10 4.34
C GLY A 56 -3.30 -14.43 3.01
N TYR A 57 -3.84 -13.22 2.79
CA TYR A 57 -3.53 -12.43 1.60
C TYR A 57 -2.06 -12.02 1.54
N PHE A 58 -1.51 -11.42 2.59
CA PHE A 58 -0.12 -10.93 2.58
C PHE A 58 0.90 -12.08 2.57
N LEU A 59 0.57 -13.26 3.12
CA LEU A 59 1.37 -14.46 2.95
C LEU A 59 1.44 -14.87 1.48
N TRP A 60 0.28 -14.95 0.82
CA TRP A 60 0.21 -15.27 -0.60
C TRP A 60 0.93 -14.22 -1.46
N ASP A 61 0.71 -12.94 -1.20
CA ASP A 61 1.34 -11.84 -1.92
C ASP A 61 2.87 -11.86 -1.75
N SER A 62 3.36 -12.15 -0.53
CA SER A 62 4.79 -12.35 -0.26
C SER A 62 5.37 -13.49 -1.10
N ILE A 63 4.72 -14.65 -1.12
CA ILE A 63 5.17 -15.82 -1.88
C ILE A 63 5.26 -15.48 -3.37
N ILE A 64 4.24 -14.82 -3.91
CA ILE A 64 4.20 -14.44 -5.33
C ILE A 64 5.28 -13.40 -5.65
N CYS A 65 5.38 -12.32 -4.86
CA CYS A 65 6.36 -11.26 -5.07
C CYS A 65 7.81 -11.76 -4.94
N LEU A 66 8.09 -12.68 -4.00
CA LEU A 66 9.41 -13.30 -3.87
C LEU A 66 9.71 -14.24 -5.04
N SER A 67 8.74 -15.07 -5.44
CA SER A 67 8.91 -16.02 -6.57
C SER A 67 9.18 -15.32 -7.90
N TYR A 68 8.66 -14.11 -8.07
CA TYR A 68 8.78 -13.31 -9.29
C TYR A 68 9.40 -11.94 -9.02
N ILE A 69 10.39 -11.88 -8.11
CA ILE A 69 11.00 -10.61 -7.64
C ILE A 69 11.63 -9.79 -8.76
N ARG A 70 12.16 -10.43 -9.81
CA ARG A 70 12.72 -9.75 -10.99
C ARG A 70 11.66 -9.04 -11.84
N HIS A 71 10.39 -9.48 -11.74
CA HIS A 71 9.27 -8.92 -12.50
C HIS A 71 8.53 -7.84 -11.70
N PHE A 72 8.17 -8.12 -10.44
CA PHE A 72 7.45 -7.14 -9.60
C PHE A 72 8.37 -6.11 -8.94
N GLY A 73 9.63 -6.48 -8.71
CA GLY A 73 10.62 -5.65 -8.04
C GLY A 73 10.68 -5.88 -6.53
N PRO A 74 11.82 -5.57 -5.91
CA PRO A 74 12.08 -5.88 -4.49
C PRO A 74 11.18 -5.09 -3.53
N GLY A 75 10.71 -3.90 -3.92
CA GLY A 75 9.85 -3.07 -3.07
C GLY A 75 8.52 -3.75 -2.72
N PHE A 76 7.89 -4.43 -3.68
CA PHE A 76 6.64 -5.17 -3.42
C PHE A 76 6.89 -6.44 -2.60
N ALA A 77 8.03 -7.11 -2.79
CA ALA A 77 8.39 -8.26 -1.94
C ALA A 77 8.61 -7.85 -0.47
N VAL A 78 9.37 -6.76 -0.25
CA VAL A 78 9.59 -6.22 1.11
C VAL A 78 8.27 -5.77 1.73
N HIS A 79 7.39 -5.13 0.95
CA HIS A 79 6.06 -4.73 1.40
C HIS A 79 5.22 -5.93 1.87
N GLY A 80 5.05 -6.94 1.02
CA GLY A 80 4.24 -8.11 1.34
C GLY A 80 4.74 -8.81 2.60
N VAL A 81 6.06 -9.01 2.71
CA VAL A 81 6.66 -9.67 3.88
C VAL A 81 6.49 -8.83 5.14
N ALA A 82 6.71 -7.52 5.07
CA ALA A 82 6.52 -6.63 6.21
C ALA A 82 5.06 -6.62 6.69
N CYS A 83 4.10 -6.53 5.76
CA CYS A 83 2.67 -6.63 6.07
C CYS A 83 2.33 -7.98 6.73
N PHE A 84 2.79 -9.09 6.16
CA PHE A 84 2.54 -10.42 6.74
C PHE A 84 3.06 -10.52 8.18
N ILE A 85 4.28 -10.03 8.44
CA ILE A 85 4.89 -10.01 9.77
C ILE A 85 4.02 -9.20 10.74
N VAL A 86 3.68 -7.94 10.44
CA VAL A 86 2.93 -7.11 11.41
C VAL A 86 1.53 -7.64 11.70
N PHE A 87 0.87 -8.26 10.72
CA PHE A 87 -0.46 -8.83 10.93
C PHE A 87 -0.40 -10.17 11.66
N ILE A 88 0.58 -11.05 11.42
CA ILE A 88 0.67 -12.30 12.17
C ILE A 88 1.02 -12.04 13.65
N PHE A 89 1.82 -11.00 13.92
CA PHE A 89 2.14 -10.61 15.30
C PHE A 89 0.94 -9.98 16.04
N SER A 90 -0.08 -9.48 15.33
CA SER A 90 -1.29 -8.92 15.96
C SER A 90 -2.12 -9.96 16.73
N PHE A 91 -1.93 -11.26 16.46
CA PHE A 91 -2.54 -12.36 17.21
C PHE A 91 -1.99 -12.53 18.63
N ARG A 92 -0.87 -11.87 18.96
CA ARG A 92 -0.54 -11.55 20.36
C ARG A 92 -1.23 -10.23 20.65
N PRO A 93 -2.46 -10.20 21.19
CA PRO A 93 -3.41 -9.08 21.13
C PRO A 93 -2.76 -7.71 21.38
N PHE A 94 -2.27 -7.10 20.30
CA PHE A 94 -1.37 -5.95 20.34
C PHE A 94 -1.55 -5.14 19.06
N LEU A 95 -1.77 -3.83 19.22
CA LEU A 95 -1.94 -2.86 18.14
C LEU A 95 -3.06 -3.20 17.16
N MET A 96 -4.10 -3.90 17.63
CA MET A 96 -5.25 -4.25 16.79
C MET A 96 -6.02 -3.01 16.30
N TYR A 97 -5.91 -1.85 16.95
CA TYR A 97 -6.47 -0.61 16.40
C TYR A 97 -5.60 -0.05 15.27
N TYR A 98 -4.29 0.06 15.49
CA TYR A 98 -3.35 0.59 14.50
C TYR A 98 -3.23 -0.30 13.27
N GLY A 99 -3.30 -1.62 13.43
CA GLY A 99 -3.34 -2.55 12.30
C GLY A 99 -4.46 -2.22 11.31
N ALA A 100 -5.66 -1.89 11.82
CA ALA A 100 -6.81 -1.54 11.01
C ALA A 100 -6.60 -0.18 10.34
N GLY A 101 -6.00 0.75 11.08
CA GLY A 101 -5.57 2.05 10.55
C GLY A 101 -4.59 1.90 9.37
N PHE A 102 -3.63 0.98 9.45
CA PHE A 102 -2.68 0.72 8.37
C PHE A 102 -3.27 -0.15 7.24
N LEU A 103 -4.27 -1.01 7.51
CA LEU A 103 -5.03 -1.70 6.45
C LEU A 103 -5.77 -0.73 5.52
N MET A 104 -6.14 0.46 6.00
CA MET A 104 -6.75 1.49 5.15
C MET A 104 -5.84 1.96 4.00
N PHE A 105 -4.54 1.62 4.01
CA PHE A 105 -3.65 1.83 2.87
C PHE A 105 -4.13 1.10 1.61
N GLU A 106 -4.87 -0.01 1.76
CA GLU A 106 -5.45 -0.73 0.62
C GLU A 106 -6.54 0.08 -0.11
N LEU A 107 -7.04 1.18 0.46
CA LEU A 107 -8.10 1.99 -0.15
C LEU A 107 -7.69 2.56 -1.54
N SER A 108 -6.40 2.79 -1.78
CA SER A 108 -5.90 3.23 -3.09
C SER A 108 -5.77 2.10 -4.12
N THR A 109 -5.68 0.85 -3.69
CA THR A 109 -5.37 -0.32 -4.53
C THR A 109 -6.40 -0.57 -5.64
N PRO A 110 -7.73 -0.43 -5.41
CA PRO A 110 -8.72 -0.56 -6.49
C PRO A 110 -8.48 0.42 -7.63
N PHE A 111 -8.15 1.68 -7.31
CA PHE A 111 -7.87 2.71 -8.33
C PHE A 111 -6.55 2.44 -9.07
N LEU A 112 -5.55 1.88 -8.38
CA LEU A 112 -4.31 1.44 -9.01
C LEU A 112 -4.58 0.32 -10.03
N ASN A 113 -5.40 -0.67 -9.65
CA ASN A 113 -5.76 -1.78 -10.52
C ASN A 113 -6.62 -1.35 -11.71
N ILE A 114 -7.59 -0.45 -11.52
CA ILE A 114 -8.37 0.14 -12.62
C ILE A 114 -7.46 0.89 -13.59
N HIS A 115 -6.47 1.62 -13.09
CA HIS A 115 -5.50 2.31 -13.94
C HIS A 115 -4.69 1.32 -14.78
N TRP A 116 -4.22 0.24 -14.16
CA TRP A 116 -3.51 -0.84 -14.85
C TRP A 116 -4.38 -1.55 -15.89
N PHE A 117 -5.65 -1.84 -15.59
CA PHE A 117 -6.58 -2.45 -16.54
C PHE A 117 -6.78 -1.55 -17.77
N CYS A 118 -6.89 -0.24 -17.57
CA CYS A 118 -6.97 0.70 -18.69
C CYS A 118 -5.73 0.60 -19.59
N ASP A 119 -4.52 0.48 -19.01
CA ASP A 119 -3.28 0.31 -19.78
C ASP A 119 -3.23 -1.01 -20.55
N LYS A 120 -3.68 -2.11 -19.96
CA LYS A 120 -3.59 -3.44 -20.61
C LYS A 120 -4.70 -3.73 -21.61
N THR A 121 -5.79 -2.98 -21.57
CA THR A 121 -6.94 -3.13 -22.49
C THR A 121 -6.94 -2.13 -23.64
N GLY A 122 -5.85 -1.36 -23.81
CA GLY A 122 -5.74 -0.37 -24.89
C GLY A 122 -6.59 0.89 -24.67
N ARG A 123 -6.99 1.16 -23.41
CA ARG A 123 -7.76 2.35 -23.02
C ARG A 123 -6.87 3.48 -22.47
N THR A 124 -5.57 3.42 -22.75
CA THR A 124 -4.63 4.45 -22.32
C THR A 124 -5.01 5.81 -22.92
N GLY A 125 -5.06 6.86 -22.09
CA GLY A 125 -5.45 8.21 -22.51
C GLY A 125 -6.95 8.46 -22.58
N SER A 126 -7.79 7.47 -22.26
CA SER A 126 -9.24 7.66 -22.16
C SER A 126 -9.63 8.57 -20.98
N THR A 127 -10.82 9.19 -21.06
CA THR A 127 -11.40 9.98 -19.97
C THR A 127 -11.53 9.16 -18.68
N LEU A 128 -11.88 7.87 -18.78
CA LEU A 128 -11.93 6.95 -17.64
C LEU A 128 -10.57 6.85 -16.94
N GLN A 129 -9.49 6.63 -17.71
CA GLN A 129 -8.16 6.52 -17.13
C GLN A 129 -7.68 7.83 -16.50
N LEU A 130 -8.02 8.98 -17.12
CA LEU A 130 -7.70 10.30 -16.56
C LEU A 130 -8.39 10.54 -15.22
N ILE A 131 -9.72 10.36 -15.16
CA ILE A 131 -10.51 10.54 -13.93
C ILE A 131 -9.99 9.58 -12.86
N ASN A 132 -9.84 8.30 -13.19
CA ASN A 132 -9.32 7.30 -12.24
C ASN A 132 -7.90 7.64 -11.79
N GLY A 133 -7.04 8.17 -12.66
CA GLY A 133 -5.69 8.60 -12.29
C GLY A 133 -5.70 9.75 -11.28
N ILE A 134 -6.60 10.72 -11.42
CA ILE A 134 -6.77 11.81 -10.43
C ILE A 134 -7.27 11.24 -9.10
N VAL A 135 -8.30 10.39 -9.13
CA VAL A 135 -8.85 9.76 -7.92
C VAL A 135 -7.79 8.91 -7.22
N LEU A 136 -7.01 8.13 -7.98
CA LEU A 136 -5.88 7.35 -7.45
C LEU A 136 -4.89 8.25 -6.70
N LEU A 137 -4.47 9.37 -7.27
CA LEU A 137 -3.52 10.28 -6.61
C LEU A 137 -4.08 10.87 -5.32
N VAL A 138 -5.35 11.30 -5.35
CA VAL A 138 -6.04 11.88 -4.18
C VAL A 138 -6.17 10.83 -3.07
N VAL A 139 -6.70 9.65 -3.40
CA VAL A 139 -6.91 8.58 -2.42
C VAL A 139 -5.57 8.08 -1.88
N PHE A 140 -4.55 7.92 -2.73
CA PHE A 140 -3.22 7.52 -2.27
C PHE A 140 -2.64 8.56 -1.30
N PHE A 141 -2.72 9.85 -1.63
CA PHE A 141 -2.23 10.91 -0.76
C PHE A 141 -2.91 10.89 0.61
N PHE A 142 -4.24 10.90 0.65
CA PHE A 142 -4.94 10.95 1.94
C PHE A 142 -4.82 9.64 2.73
N ALA A 143 -5.01 8.48 2.09
CA ALA A 143 -5.02 7.19 2.79
C ALA A 143 -3.61 6.73 3.19
N ARG A 144 -2.59 6.94 2.36
CA ARG A 144 -1.24 6.41 2.60
C ARG A 144 -0.26 7.43 3.15
N ILE A 145 -0.41 8.72 2.79
CA ILE A 145 0.49 9.78 3.26
C ILE A 145 -0.10 10.44 4.51
N CYS A 146 -1.24 11.13 4.39
CA CYS A 146 -1.81 11.86 5.53
C CYS A 146 -2.19 10.93 6.69
N LEU A 147 -3.05 9.94 6.42
CA LEU A 147 -3.47 8.97 7.42
C LEU A 147 -2.29 8.09 7.88
N GLY A 148 -1.37 7.74 6.97
CA GLY A 148 -0.19 6.95 7.32
C GLY A 148 0.72 7.65 8.33
N PHE A 149 1.06 8.92 8.10
CA PHE A 149 1.85 9.69 9.04
C PHE A 149 1.09 10.03 10.33
N TYR A 150 -0.22 10.30 10.24
CA TYR A 150 -1.06 10.50 11.43
C TYR A 150 -1.06 9.24 12.32
N ASN A 151 -1.38 8.08 11.76
CA ASN A 151 -1.39 6.80 12.48
C ASN A 151 -0.02 6.47 13.05
N SER A 152 1.06 6.78 12.31
CA SER A 152 2.43 6.54 12.79
C SER A 152 2.77 7.44 13.97
N ALA A 153 2.44 8.73 13.91
CA ALA A 153 2.66 9.66 15.02
C ALA A 153 1.87 9.25 16.27
N ASP A 154 0.58 8.92 16.11
CA ASP A 154 -0.26 8.45 17.21
C ASP A 154 0.25 7.12 17.78
N PHE A 155 0.65 6.19 16.93
CA PHE A 155 1.29 4.93 17.31
C PHE A 155 2.53 5.16 18.18
N TYR A 156 3.49 5.98 17.72
CA TYR A 156 4.73 6.21 18.46
C TYR A 156 4.46 6.89 19.81
N VAL A 157 3.53 7.85 19.88
CA VAL A 157 3.17 8.51 21.14
C VAL A 157 2.56 7.51 22.14
N ASN A 158 1.61 6.69 21.71
CA ASN A 158 0.93 5.74 22.61
C ASN A 158 1.86 4.59 23.03
N VAL A 159 2.67 4.06 22.11
CA VAL A 159 3.70 3.06 22.45
C VAL A 159 4.75 3.63 23.39
N TYR A 160 5.23 4.86 23.16
CA TYR A 160 6.23 5.47 24.04
C TYR A 160 5.70 5.67 25.47
N ARG A 161 4.45 6.09 25.62
CA ARG A 161 3.79 6.26 26.93
C ARG A 161 3.68 4.94 27.70
N ARG A 162 3.42 3.83 27.01
CA ARG A 162 3.23 2.49 27.60
C ARG A 162 4.42 1.55 27.37
N ARG A 163 5.59 2.08 27.02
CA ARG A 163 6.77 1.28 26.60
C ARG A 163 7.23 0.27 27.66
N ALA A 164 6.97 0.53 28.94
CA ALA A 164 7.32 -0.38 30.03
C ALA A 164 6.44 -1.64 30.08
N GLU A 165 5.24 -1.58 29.49
CA GLU A 165 4.28 -2.68 29.43
C GLU A 165 4.45 -3.54 28.17
N ILE A 166 5.24 -3.07 27.19
CA ILE A 166 5.33 -3.66 25.86
C ILE A 166 6.69 -4.36 25.71
N PRO A 167 6.72 -5.65 25.31
CA PRO A 167 7.96 -6.34 24.98
C PRO A 167 8.77 -5.58 23.93
N THR A 168 10.07 -5.40 24.17
CA THR A 168 10.94 -4.56 23.33
C THR A 168 11.01 -5.08 21.89
N GLU A 169 10.96 -6.40 21.70
CA GLU A 169 10.93 -7.02 20.38
C GLU A 169 9.72 -6.61 19.55
N LEU A 170 8.55 -6.39 20.16
CA LEU A 170 7.37 -5.91 19.46
C LEU A 170 7.54 -4.44 19.07
N ILE A 171 8.02 -3.61 19.99
CA ILE A 171 8.31 -2.18 19.70
C ILE A 171 9.24 -2.07 18.49
N VAL A 172 10.35 -2.80 18.51
CA VAL A 172 11.35 -2.79 17.42
C VAL A 172 10.74 -3.30 16.11
N THR A 173 10.03 -4.43 16.15
CA THR A 173 9.42 -5.04 14.96
C THR A 173 8.43 -4.09 14.28
N TYR A 174 7.48 -3.54 15.05
CA TYR A 174 6.47 -2.62 14.51
C TYR A 174 7.07 -1.28 14.08
N SER A 175 8.09 -0.78 14.78
CA SER A 175 8.76 0.48 14.38
C SER A 175 9.51 0.31 13.05
N ILE A 176 10.27 -0.78 12.88
CA ILE A 176 10.97 -1.08 11.63
C ILE A 176 9.95 -1.24 10.48
N ALA A 177 8.90 -2.03 10.69
CA ALA A 177 7.87 -2.24 9.68
C ALA A 177 7.16 -0.92 9.33
N ASN A 178 6.84 -0.08 10.31
CA ASN A 178 6.21 1.21 10.11
C ASN A 178 7.08 2.15 9.26
N LEU A 179 8.37 2.27 9.57
CA LEU A 179 9.31 3.09 8.78
C LEU A 179 9.46 2.57 7.36
N LEU A 180 9.58 1.25 7.19
CA LEU A 180 9.69 0.61 5.88
C LEU A 180 8.43 0.85 5.03
N LEU A 181 7.24 0.58 5.57
CA LEU A 181 5.97 0.69 4.86
C LEU A 181 5.65 2.14 4.49
N ASN A 182 5.85 3.10 5.41
CA ASN A 182 5.68 4.51 5.09
C ASN A 182 6.73 5.01 4.09
N GLY A 183 7.99 4.56 4.22
CA GLY A 183 9.04 4.88 3.25
C GLY A 183 8.71 4.40 1.83
N LEU A 184 8.17 3.18 1.70
CA LEU A 184 7.67 2.67 0.43
C LEU A 184 6.50 3.49 -0.11
N ASN A 185 5.55 3.88 0.74
CA ASN A 185 4.42 4.73 0.34
C ASN A 185 4.89 6.09 -0.18
N VAL A 186 5.83 6.74 0.49
CA VAL A 186 6.43 8.01 0.02
C VAL A 186 7.11 7.79 -1.33
N MET A 187 7.93 6.73 -1.46
CA MET A 187 8.63 6.42 -2.70
C MET A 187 7.66 6.20 -3.87
N TRP A 188 6.59 5.42 -3.67
CA TRP A 188 5.58 5.17 -4.69
C TRP A 188 4.82 6.44 -5.06
N PHE A 189 4.45 7.26 -4.08
CA PHE A 189 3.81 8.54 -4.35
C PHE A 189 4.70 9.47 -5.16
N SER A 190 5.99 9.58 -4.81
CA SER A 190 6.97 10.34 -5.59
C SER A 190 7.10 9.83 -7.03
N LYS A 191 7.06 8.52 -7.25
CA LYS A 191 7.05 7.93 -8.61
C LYS A 191 5.77 8.27 -9.37
N MET A 192 4.61 8.24 -8.72
CA MET A 192 3.34 8.65 -9.34
C MET A 192 3.38 10.12 -9.75
N LEU A 193 3.82 11.02 -8.86
CA LEU A 193 3.98 12.45 -9.18
C LEU A 193 4.98 12.68 -10.31
N THR A 194 6.12 11.98 -10.29
CA THR A 194 7.13 12.09 -11.36
C THR A 194 6.56 11.66 -12.71
N SER A 195 5.78 10.57 -12.74
CA SER A 195 5.09 10.11 -13.94
C SER A 195 4.12 11.17 -14.48
N VAL A 196 3.33 11.80 -13.61
CA VAL A 196 2.42 12.89 -14.00
C VAL A 196 3.17 14.10 -14.52
N VAL A 197 4.17 14.59 -13.78
CA VAL A 197 4.98 15.76 -14.15
C VAL A 197 5.73 15.53 -15.47
N SER A 198 6.22 14.31 -15.72
CA SER A 198 6.90 13.96 -16.97
C SER A 198 6.00 14.12 -18.20
N ARG A 199 4.67 13.98 -18.05
CA ARG A 199 3.71 14.17 -19.16
C ARG A 199 3.55 15.64 -19.54
N PHE A 200 3.73 16.56 -18.59
CA PHE A 200 3.71 18.00 -18.82
C PHE A 200 5.05 18.55 -19.29
N ARG A 201 6.16 17.88 -18.92
CA ARG A 201 7.50 18.15 -19.46
C ARG A 201 7.66 17.51 -20.85
N LYS A 202 6.92 17.99 -21.86
CA LYS A 202 7.30 17.72 -23.27
C LYS A 202 8.65 18.39 -23.58
N PRO A 203 9.48 17.82 -24.47
CA PRO A 203 10.92 18.06 -24.50
C PRO A 203 11.25 19.46 -24.99
N GLY A 204 12.04 20.20 -24.21
CA GLY A 204 12.80 21.32 -24.74
C GLY A 204 13.78 20.81 -25.80
N ARG A 205 13.63 21.29 -27.04
CA ARG A 205 14.66 21.44 -28.08
C ARG A 205 15.81 20.42 -28.05
N LYS A 206 15.71 19.34 -28.84
CA LYS A 206 16.92 18.91 -29.58
C LYS A 206 17.22 20.03 -30.59
N GLY A 207 18.38 20.65 -30.44
CA GLY A 207 18.79 21.80 -31.24
C GLY A 207 18.67 21.54 -32.74
N LYS A 208 18.07 22.52 -33.43
CA LYS A 208 18.37 22.77 -34.84
C LYS A 208 19.85 23.11 -34.94
N GLY A 209 20.59 22.35 -35.75
CA GLY A 209 22.00 22.57 -36.11
C GLY A 209 22.63 21.22 -36.42
N LYS A 210 23.00 20.86 -37.65
CA LYS A 210 23.33 21.64 -38.84
C LYS A 210 22.79 20.94 -40.08
N VAL A 211 22.29 21.76 -41.00
CA VAL A 211 22.40 21.49 -42.43
C VAL A 211 23.90 21.51 -42.77
N GLN A 212 24.39 20.45 -43.40
CA GLN A 212 25.45 20.59 -44.40
C GLN A 212 25.22 19.52 -45.48
N LYS A 213 24.70 19.99 -46.62
CA LYS A 213 25.06 19.46 -47.93
C LYS A 213 26.54 19.76 -48.16
N ALA A 214 27.30 18.81 -48.69
CA ALA A 214 28.19 19.00 -49.84
C ALA A 214 28.96 17.69 -50.10
N GLU A 215 28.88 17.27 -51.36
CA GLU A 215 29.76 16.35 -52.11
C GLU A 215 29.79 14.87 -51.74
#